data_AF-A0A7Y4JYK9-F1
#
_entry.id   AF-A0A7Y4JYK9-F1
#
_cell.length_a   1.000
_cell.length_b   1.000
_cell.length_c   1.000
_cell.angle_alpha   90.00
_cell.angle_beta   90.00
_cell.angle_gamma   90.00
#
_symmetry.space_group_name_H-M   'P 1'
#
loop_
_entity.id
_entity.type
_entity.pdbx_description
1 polymer ?
#
loop_
_entity_poly.entity_id
_entity_poly.type
_entity_poly.pdbx_seq_one_letter_code
_entity_poly.pdbx_strand_id
1 'polypeptide(L)'
;MSEVKQLQEGEGGTEEEQPAERRRSKTMSRKEMARDLRRRRLAGQLDPEETETLKLVDEQRPRTRADCINGPRPCLFVSCKHNLYLDVNPETGSIKLNFPDKEITELEHTCALDVAEKGGITLEEVGEIMNLTRERIRQVETRGLMKLREATEAEPPVSARKP
;
A
#
# COMPACT_ATOMS: atom_id res chain seq x y z
N MET A 1 -62.85 -4.25 28.94
CA MET A 1 -62.56 -5.19 27.84
C MET A 1 -61.86 -4.39 26.74
N SER A 2 -60.54 -4.27 26.83
CA SER A 2 -59.73 -3.70 25.75
C SER A 2 -58.38 -4.42 25.79
N GLU A 3 -58.11 -5.16 24.74
CA GLU A 3 -57.07 -6.18 24.65
C GLU A 3 -55.67 -5.54 24.61
N VAL A 4 -54.78 -6.09 25.41
CA VAL A 4 -53.35 -5.77 25.43
C VAL A 4 -52.71 -6.50 24.26
N LYS A 5 -52.41 -5.77 23.18
CA LYS A 5 -51.73 -6.31 22.00
C LYS A 5 -50.21 -6.39 22.29
N GLN A 6 -49.75 -7.60 22.59
CA GLN A 6 -48.33 -7.95 22.65
C GLN A 6 -47.72 -7.73 21.25
N LEU A 7 -46.68 -6.91 21.17
CA LEU A 7 -45.83 -6.79 19.98
C LEU A 7 -44.65 -7.74 20.19
N GLN A 8 -44.56 -8.73 19.30
CA GLN A 8 -43.52 -9.75 19.25
C GLN A 8 -42.19 -9.14 18.82
N GLU A 9 -41.13 -9.55 19.52
CA GLU A 9 -39.74 -9.30 19.19
C GLU A 9 -39.40 -10.00 17.86
N GLY A 10 -39.07 -9.22 16.85
CA GLY A 10 -38.59 -9.71 15.56
C GLY A 10 -37.09 -9.95 15.63
N GLU A 11 -36.72 -11.23 15.51
CA GLU A 11 -35.35 -11.73 15.39
C GLU A 11 -34.64 -11.07 14.19
N GLY A 12 -33.71 -10.16 14.47
CA GLY A 12 -32.82 -9.58 13.46
C GLY A 12 -31.73 -10.57 13.08
N GLY A 13 -31.98 -11.33 12.01
CA GLY A 13 -31.01 -12.24 11.42
C GLY A 13 -29.68 -11.55 11.13
N THR A 14 -28.59 -12.19 11.53
CA THR A 14 -27.23 -11.85 11.11
C THR A 14 -27.14 -12.03 9.60
N GLU A 15 -27.15 -10.92 8.86
CA GLU A 15 -26.76 -10.94 7.45
C GLU A 15 -25.29 -11.36 7.39
N GLU A 16 -25.05 -12.62 7.02
CA GLU A 16 -23.73 -13.11 6.67
C GLU A 16 -23.25 -12.31 5.46
N GLU A 17 -22.37 -11.35 5.71
CA GLU A 17 -21.70 -10.54 4.70
C GLU A 17 -20.92 -11.48 3.77
N GLN A 18 -21.47 -11.74 2.58
CA GLN A 18 -20.80 -12.58 1.59
C GLN A 18 -19.43 -11.97 1.29
N PRO A 19 -18.33 -12.76 1.32
CA PRO A 19 -17.00 -12.21 1.14
C PRO A 19 -16.90 -11.59 -0.25
N ALA A 20 -16.74 -10.26 -0.29
CA ALA A 20 -16.61 -9.50 -1.52
C ALA A 20 -15.54 -10.14 -2.43
N GLU A 21 -15.91 -10.38 -3.69
CA GLU A 21 -15.02 -11.04 -4.65
C GLU A 21 -13.72 -10.22 -4.80
N ARG A 22 -12.60 -10.78 -4.32
CA ARG A 22 -11.30 -10.07 -4.28
C ARG A 22 -10.87 -9.70 -5.69
N ARG A 23 -10.94 -8.41 -6.03
CA ARG A 23 -10.48 -7.91 -7.33
C ARG A 23 -8.96 -7.99 -7.42
N ARG A 24 -8.45 -8.50 -8.54
CA ARG A 24 -7.01 -8.61 -8.77
C ARG A 24 -6.36 -7.23 -8.83
N SER A 25 -5.15 -7.13 -8.26
CA SER A 25 -4.26 -5.96 -8.39
C SER A 25 -4.11 -5.48 -9.83
N LYS A 26 -4.03 -4.15 -10.02
CA LYS A 26 -3.89 -3.52 -11.33
C LYS A 26 -2.49 -2.93 -11.52
N THR A 27 -1.79 -3.33 -12.57
CA THR A 27 -0.46 -2.78 -12.91
C THR A 27 -0.58 -1.78 -14.05
N MET A 28 0.02 -0.60 -13.88
CA MET A 28 0.12 0.47 -14.86
C MET A 28 1.57 0.59 -15.36
N SER A 29 1.75 0.63 -16.68
CA SER A 29 3.06 0.77 -17.30
C SER A 29 3.57 2.21 -17.19
N ARG A 30 4.84 2.37 -16.81
CA ARG A 30 5.52 3.68 -16.79
C ARG A 30 5.46 4.38 -18.15
N LYS A 31 5.64 3.62 -19.25
CA LYS A 31 5.59 4.17 -20.62
C LYS A 31 4.19 4.61 -21.00
N GLU A 32 3.15 3.96 -20.49
CA GLU A 32 1.75 4.37 -20.72
C GLU A 32 1.45 5.66 -19.96
N MET A 33 1.80 5.72 -18.66
CA MET A 33 1.61 6.92 -17.86
C MET A 33 2.37 8.13 -18.44
N ALA A 34 3.62 7.93 -18.88
CA ALA A 34 4.38 9.02 -19.50
C ALA A 34 3.75 9.50 -20.83
N ARG A 35 3.18 8.59 -21.62
CA ARG A 35 2.45 8.94 -22.85
C ARG A 35 1.16 9.69 -22.52
N ASP A 36 0.40 9.24 -21.53
CA ASP A 36 -0.83 9.90 -21.08
C ASP A 36 -0.56 11.31 -20.59
N LEU A 37 0.43 11.48 -19.71
CA LEU A 37 0.85 12.79 -19.20
C LEU A 37 1.28 13.74 -20.33
N ARG A 38 2.02 13.23 -21.33
CA ARG A 38 2.40 14.02 -22.52
C ARG A 38 1.16 14.46 -23.31
N ARG A 39 0.16 13.60 -23.47
CA ARG A 39 -1.10 13.95 -24.16
C ARG A 39 -1.86 15.03 -23.41
N ARG A 40 -2.03 14.88 -22.09
CA ARG A 40 -2.69 15.89 -21.24
C ARG A 40 -1.98 17.25 -21.33
N ARG A 41 -0.65 17.26 -21.30
CA ARG A 41 0.16 18.48 -21.48
C ARG A 41 -0.11 19.15 -22.83
N LEU A 42 -0.09 18.39 -23.92
CA LEU A 42 -0.35 18.92 -25.27
C LEU A 42 -1.79 19.45 -25.42
N ALA A 43 -2.74 18.84 -24.72
CA ALA A 43 -4.13 19.28 -24.68
C ALA A 43 -4.38 20.48 -23.74
N GLY A 44 -3.35 21.01 -23.07
CA GLY A 44 -3.50 22.10 -22.09
C GLY A 44 -4.29 21.71 -20.84
N GLN A 45 -4.40 20.41 -20.54
CA GLN A 45 -5.16 19.87 -19.41
C GLN A 45 -4.32 19.73 -18.13
N LEU A 46 -3.20 20.45 -18.03
CA LEU A 46 -2.41 20.50 -16.80
C LEU A 46 -2.78 21.77 -16.06
N ASP A 47 -3.40 21.62 -14.90
CA ASP A 47 -3.75 22.75 -14.05
C ASP A 47 -2.48 23.31 -13.38
N PRO A 48 -2.19 24.61 -13.50
CA PRO A 48 -1.12 25.26 -12.73
C PRO A 48 -1.28 25.06 -11.22
N GLU A 49 -2.51 25.07 -10.70
CA GLU A 49 -2.80 24.89 -9.27
C GLU A 49 -2.44 23.48 -8.78
N GLU A 50 -2.69 22.46 -9.59
CA GLU A 50 -2.26 21.07 -9.31
C GLU A 50 -0.73 21.00 -9.16
N THR A 51 0.00 21.71 -10.03
CA THR A 51 1.47 21.68 -10.02
C THR A 51 2.03 22.34 -8.76
N GLU A 52 1.44 23.44 -8.31
CA GLU A 52 1.81 24.11 -7.07
C GLU A 52 1.47 23.25 -5.85
N THR A 53 0.27 22.66 -5.83
CA THR A 53 -0.18 21.74 -4.77
C THR A 53 0.79 20.56 -4.62
N LEU A 54 1.23 19.96 -5.73
CA LEU A 54 2.21 18.86 -5.71
C LEU A 54 3.56 19.27 -5.11
N LYS A 55 4.03 20.50 -5.35
CA LYS A 55 5.26 21.01 -4.73
C LYS A 55 5.11 21.15 -3.22
N LEU A 56 4.01 21.77 -2.78
CA LEU A 56 3.72 21.94 -1.35
C LEU A 56 3.64 20.60 -0.62
N VAL A 57 3.01 19.60 -1.23
CA VAL A 57 2.96 18.24 -0.68
C VAL A 57 4.34 17.60 -0.56
N ASP A 58 5.22 17.77 -1.56
CA ASP A 58 6.59 17.22 -1.51
C ASP A 58 7.49 17.96 -0.51
N GLU A 59 7.27 19.25 -0.31
CA GLU A 59 7.96 20.06 0.71
C GLU A 59 7.55 19.63 2.13
N GLN A 60 6.26 19.39 2.36
CA GLN A 60 5.71 18.94 3.64
C GLN A 60 5.93 17.45 3.92
N ARG A 61 6.53 16.72 2.97
CA ARG A 61 6.71 15.28 3.07
C ARG A 61 7.73 14.92 4.16
N PRO A 62 7.38 14.05 5.12
CA PRO A 62 8.31 13.59 6.14
C PRO A 62 9.48 12.84 5.50
N ARG A 63 10.69 13.09 6.00
CA ARG A 63 11.93 12.54 5.42
C ARG A 63 12.41 11.31 6.18
N THR A 64 12.13 11.24 7.47
CA THR A 64 12.54 10.15 8.36
C THR A 64 11.34 9.48 9.02
N ARG A 65 11.57 8.29 9.59
CA ARG A 65 10.54 7.59 10.38
C ARG A 65 10.12 8.41 11.61
N ALA A 66 11.06 9.11 12.25
CA ALA A 66 10.77 9.96 13.40
C ALA A 66 9.78 11.09 13.04
N ASP A 67 9.85 11.61 11.82
CA ASP A 67 8.94 12.67 11.36
C ASP A 67 7.51 12.16 11.12
N CYS A 68 7.32 10.88 10.77
CA CYS A 68 6.01 10.35 10.35
C CYS A 68 5.38 9.34 11.32
N ILE A 69 6.09 8.88 12.34
CA ILE A 69 5.61 7.86 13.28
C ILE A 69 4.29 8.24 13.94
N ASN A 70 4.21 9.48 14.45
CA ASN A 70 3.01 10.04 15.09
C ASN A 70 2.10 10.81 14.10
N GLY A 71 2.35 10.68 12.79
CA GLY A 71 1.54 11.32 11.77
C GLY A 71 0.14 10.69 11.65
N PRO A 72 -0.78 11.34 10.93
CA PRO A 72 -2.12 10.81 10.74
C PRO A 72 -2.11 9.45 10.02
N ARG A 73 -3.11 8.62 10.33
CA ARG A 73 -3.42 7.39 9.61
C ARG A 73 -4.86 7.47 9.10
N PRO A 74 -5.15 7.04 7.86
CA PRO A 74 -4.28 6.43 6.85
C PRO A 74 -3.16 7.36 6.33
N CYS A 75 -1.99 6.81 6.00
CA CYS A 75 -0.85 7.59 5.52
C CYS A 75 -1.03 7.99 4.04
N LEU A 76 -1.23 9.28 3.76
CA LEU A 76 -1.48 9.81 2.40
C LEU A 76 -0.23 9.95 1.53
N PHE A 77 0.97 9.74 2.07
CA PHE A 77 2.22 9.81 1.31
C PHE A 77 2.43 8.52 0.49
N VAL A 78 1.58 8.30 -0.52
CA VAL A 78 1.55 7.08 -1.35
C VAL A 78 2.83 6.82 -2.14
N SER A 79 3.63 7.86 -2.38
CA SER A 79 4.95 7.75 -3.01
C SER A 79 6.04 7.24 -2.06
N CYS A 80 5.73 6.98 -0.78
CA CYS A 80 6.66 6.40 0.18
C CYS A 80 6.95 4.94 -0.14
N LYS A 81 8.23 4.53 -0.06
CA LYS A 81 8.66 3.14 -0.32
C LYS A 81 8.04 2.09 0.62
N HIS A 82 7.48 2.52 1.75
CA HIS A 82 6.84 1.65 2.74
C HIS A 82 5.31 1.74 2.70
N ASN A 83 4.73 2.52 1.79
CA ASN A 83 3.28 2.63 1.69
C ASN A 83 2.71 1.33 1.07
N LEU A 84 1.61 0.83 1.64
CA LEU A 84 1.01 -0.46 1.23
C LEU A 84 -0.06 -0.31 0.14
N TYR A 85 -0.37 0.90 -0.31
CA TYR A 85 -1.37 1.13 -1.35
C TYR A 85 -0.85 0.74 -2.75
N LEU A 86 0.42 1.05 -3.03
CA LEU A 86 1.04 0.84 -4.33
C LEU A 86 2.45 0.27 -4.23
N ASP A 87 2.77 -0.66 -5.14
CA ASP A 87 4.10 -1.25 -5.31
C ASP A 87 4.74 -0.72 -6.59
N VAL A 88 5.99 -0.25 -6.51
CA VAL A 88 6.76 0.17 -7.68
C VAL A 88 7.82 -0.87 -8.02
N ASN A 89 7.81 -1.38 -9.24
CA ASN A 89 8.86 -2.27 -9.72
C ASN A 89 10.16 -1.46 -9.94
N PRO A 90 11.27 -1.77 -9.25
CA PRO A 90 12.48 -0.94 -9.29
C PRO A 90 13.21 -0.99 -10.64
N GLU A 91 13.08 -2.08 -11.40
CA GLU A 91 13.75 -2.27 -12.70
C GLU A 91 12.97 -1.59 -13.83
N THR A 92 11.65 -1.79 -13.88
CA THR A 92 10.79 -1.33 -14.98
C THR A 92 10.10 0.00 -14.68
N GLY A 93 9.97 0.37 -13.39
CA GLY A 93 9.20 1.52 -12.93
C GLY A 93 7.68 1.36 -13.06
N SER A 94 7.17 0.15 -13.36
CA SER A 94 5.74 -0.12 -13.40
C SER A 94 5.13 -0.02 -12.00
N ILE A 95 3.92 0.52 -11.90
CA ILE A 95 3.23 0.73 -10.62
C ILE A 95 2.08 -0.27 -10.52
N LYS A 96 2.02 -1.05 -9.44
CA LYS A 96 0.93 -1.98 -9.13
C LYS A 96 0.10 -1.38 -7.99
N LEU A 97 -1.20 -1.19 -8.22
CA LEU A 97 -2.17 -0.92 -7.18
C LEU A 97 -2.56 -2.25 -6.54
N ASN A 98 -2.41 -2.36 -5.22
CA ASN A 98 -2.69 -3.61 -4.50
C ASN A 98 -4.20 -3.90 -4.53
N PHE A 99 -5.03 -2.92 -4.21
CA PHE A 99 -6.49 -2.99 -4.28
C PHE A 99 -7.00 -1.88 -5.20
N PRO A 100 -7.29 -2.17 -6.47
CA PRO A 100 -7.74 -1.16 -7.43
C PRO A 100 -9.19 -0.72 -7.20
N ASP A 101 -9.91 -1.43 -6.36
CA ASP A 101 -11.29 -1.25 -5.93
C ASP A 101 -11.41 -0.56 -4.57
N LYS A 102 -10.29 -0.32 -3.86
CA LYS A 102 -10.29 0.37 -2.57
C LYS A 102 -9.57 1.71 -2.64
N GLU A 103 -10.10 2.68 -1.92
CA GLU A 103 -9.41 3.92 -1.61
C GLU A 103 -8.44 3.74 -0.44
N ILE A 104 -7.50 4.69 -0.28
CA ILE A 104 -6.49 4.61 0.77
C ILE A 104 -7.07 4.65 2.19
N THR A 105 -8.23 5.28 2.33
CA THR A 105 -9.01 5.39 3.58
C THR A 105 -9.72 4.09 3.96
N GLU A 106 -9.90 3.19 3.00
CA GLU A 106 -10.56 1.89 3.17
C GLU A 106 -9.56 0.76 3.46
N LEU A 107 -8.25 1.06 3.41
CA LEU A 107 -7.21 0.10 3.75
C LEU A 107 -7.05 -0.02 5.26
N GLU A 108 -7.03 -1.26 5.75
CA GLU A 108 -6.74 -1.55 7.15
C GLU A 108 -5.33 -1.08 7.55
N HIS A 109 -4.35 -1.28 6.65
CA HIS A 109 -2.96 -0.91 6.87
C HIS A 109 -2.41 -0.13 5.68
N THR A 110 -1.76 1.00 5.95
CA THR A 110 -1.17 1.88 4.92
C THR A 110 0.35 1.96 4.98
N CYS A 111 0.98 1.42 6.03
CA CYS A 111 2.43 1.52 6.27
C CYS A 111 3.02 0.17 6.68
N ALA A 112 3.98 -0.34 5.90
CA ALA A 112 4.68 -1.58 6.19
C ALA A 112 5.50 -1.52 7.50
N LEU A 113 6.04 -0.35 7.85
CA LEU A 113 6.79 -0.17 9.09
C LEU A 113 5.89 -0.27 10.32
N ASP A 114 4.67 0.28 10.25
CA ASP A 114 3.72 0.18 11.35
C ASP A 114 3.27 -1.27 11.57
N VAL A 115 3.09 -2.03 10.46
CA VAL A 115 2.80 -3.47 10.54
C VAL A 115 3.96 -4.22 11.17
N ALA A 116 5.20 -3.93 10.75
CA ALA A 116 6.39 -4.59 11.29
C ALA A 116 6.64 -4.29 12.78
N GLU A 117 6.34 -3.07 13.25
CA GLU A 117 6.49 -2.67 14.66
C GLU A 117 5.54 -3.44 15.59
N LYS A 118 4.40 -3.92 15.10
CA LYS A 118 3.48 -4.78 15.89
C LYS A 118 4.07 -6.16 16.22
N GLY A 119 5.12 -6.57 15.53
CA GLY A 119 5.75 -7.87 15.68
C GLY A 119 5.33 -8.86 14.58
N GLY A 120 5.60 -10.15 14.82
CA GLY A 120 5.44 -11.22 13.84
C GLY A 120 4.07 -11.24 13.16
N ILE A 121 4.08 -11.49 11.85
CA ILE A 121 2.91 -11.58 10.99
C ILE A 121 3.01 -12.84 10.14
N THR A 122 1.90 -13.50 9.89
CA THR A 122 1.83 -14.74 9.09
C THR A 122 1.91 -14.44 7.60
N LEU A 123 2.24 -15.45 6.79
CA LEU A 123 2.31 -15.30 5.32
C LEU A 123 0.92 -15.02 4.72
N GLU A 124 -0.11 -15.56 5.37
CA GLU A 124 -1.52 -15.36 5.05
C GLU A 124 -1.89 -13.90 5.26
N GLU A 125 -1.68 -13.35 6.46
CA GLU A 125 -1.99 -11.96 6.79
C GLU A 125 -1.24 -10.97 5.87
N VAL A 126 0.05 -11.22 5.58
CA VAL A 126 0.79 -10.38 4.60
C VAL A 126 0.16 -10.47 3.21
N GLY A 127 -0.30 -11.67 2.82
CA GLY A 127 -1.02 -11.87 1.56
C GLY A 127 -2.30 -11.06 1.50
N GLU A 128 -3.05 -11.02 2.61
CA GLU A 128 -4.26 -10.21 2.74
C GLU A 128 -3.99 -8.72 2.70
N ILE A 129 -2.89 -8.25 3.29
CA ILE A 129 -2.49 -6.83 3.28
C ILE A 129 -2.03 -6.38 1.88
N MET A 130 -1.38 -7.25 1.10
CA MET A 130 -0.78 -6.87 -0.19
C MET A 130 -1.56 -7.34 -1.43
N ASN A 131 -2.73 -7.96 -1.22
CA ASN A 131 -3.52 -8.63 -2.25
C ASN A 131 -2.69 -9.67 -3.04
N LEU A 132 -1.99 -10.52 -2.31
CA LEU A 132 -1.14 -11.58 -2.86
C LEU A 132 -1.53 -12.92 -2.26
N THR A 133 -1.29 -14.00 -3.01
CA THR A 133 -1.48 -15.34 -2.45
C THR A 133 -0.41 -15.64 -1.42
N ARG A 134 -0.75 -16.44 -0.41
CA ARG A 134 0.20 -16.97 0.59
C ARG A 134 1.46 -17.55 -0.06
N GLU A 135 1.30 -18.37 -1.10
CA GLU A 135 2.43 -18.96 -1.81
C GLU A 135 3.31 -17.90 -2.47
N ARG A 136 2.73 -16.82 -2.99
CA ARG A 136 3.51 -15.72 -3.54
C ARG A 136 4.33 -15.01 -2.47
N ILE A 137 3.77 -14.79 -1.29
CA ILE A 137 4.50 -14.21 -0.15
C ILE A 137 5.65 -15.14 0.27
N ARG A 138 5.41 -16.45 0.41
CA ARG A 138 6.44 -17.44 0.72
C ARG A 138 7.64 -17.38 -0.24
N GLN A 139 7.37 -17.23 -1.54
CA GLN A 139 8.42 -17.09 -2.56
C GLN A 139 9.22 -15.79 -2.40
N VAL A 140 8.54 -14.68 -2.12
CA VAL A 140 9.18 -13.39 -1.87
C VAL A 140 10.05 -13.47 -0.61
N GLU A 141 9.54 -14.05 0.47
CA GLU A 141 10.27 -14.28 1.71
C GLU A 141 11.51 -15.14 1.49
N THR A 142 11.37 -16.31 0.85
CA THR A 142 12.50 -17.21 0.56
C THR A 142 13.60 -16.49 -0.22
N ARG A 143 13.21 -15.71 -1.24
CA ARG A 143 14.14 -14.91 -2.04
C ARG A 143 14.78 -13.79 -1.22
N GLY A 144 14.02 -13.14 -0.35
CA GLY A 144 14.50 -12.09 0.55
C GLY A 144 15.53 -12.63 1.53
N LEU A 145 15.24 -13.76 2.17
CA LEU A 145 16.15 -14.43 3.10
C LEU A 145 17.46 -14.84 2.43
N MET A 146 17.41 -15.33 1.18
CA MET A 146 18.61 -15.65 0.41
C MET A 146 19.49 -14.41 0.20
N LYS A 147 18.90 -13.29 -0.23
CA LYS A 147 19.64 -12.02 -0.40
C LYS A 147 20.23 -11.48 0.90
N LEU A 148 19.52 -11.65 2.02
CA LEU A 148 20.03 -11.23 3.33
C LEU A 148 21.22 -12.06 3.74
N ARG A 149 21.18 -13.39 3.56
CA ARG A 149 22.32 -14.28 3.84
C ARG A 149 23.54 -13.89 3.03
N GLU A 150 23.38 -13.71 1.72
CA GLU A 150 24.46 -13.25 0.82
C GLU A 150 25.05 -11.91 1.30
N ALA A 151 24.20 -10.96 1.68
CA ALA A 151 24.66 -9.65 2.16
C ALA A 151 25.39 -9.72 3.50
N THR A 152 25.04 -10.67 4.38
CA THR A 152 25.72 -10.87 5.68
C THR A 152 27.01 -11.69 5.57
N GLU A 153 27.10 -12.59 4.59
CA GLU A 153 28.28 -13.43 4.35
C GLU A 153 29.33 -12.76 3.45
N ALA A 154 28.93 -11.76 2.66
CA ALA A 154 29.86 -10.97 1.88
C ALA A 154 30.77 -10.12 2.78
N GLU A 155 32.10 -10.28 2.64
CA GLU A 155 33.05 -9.34 3.25
C GLU A 155 32.76 -7.91 2.76
N PRO A 156 32.82 -6.91 3.66
CA PRO A 156 32.54 -5.53 3.27
C PRO A 156 33.54 -5.09 2.18
N PRO A 157 33.07 -4.40 1.13
CA PRO A 157 33.95 -3.96 0.05
C PRO A 157 35.08 -3.07 0.61
N VAL A 158 36.31 -3.34 0.17
CA VAL A 158 37.56 -2.69 0.61
C VAL A 158 37.52 -1.15 0.48
N SER A 159 36.60 -0.60 -0.32
CA SER A 159 36.38 0.84 -0.49
C SER A 159 35.75 1.56 0.72
N ALA A 160 35.25 0.82 1.73
CA ALA A 160 34.75 1.41 2.97
C ALA A 160 35.87 1.81 3.95
N ARG A 161 37.13 1.44 3.69
CA ARG A 161 38.30 1.97 4.43
C ARG A 161 38.72 3.30 3.83
N LYS A 162 38.00 4.38 4.19
CA LYS A 162 38.55 5.72 4.06
C LYS A 162 39.64 5.87 5.15
N PRO A 163 40.84 6.38 4.83
CA PRO A 163 41.92 6.57 5.80
C PRO A 163 41.51 7.51 6.94
#